data_AF-A0AAW1BYV9-F1
#
_entry.id   AF-A0AAW1BYV9-F1
#
_cell.length_a   1.000
_cell.length_b   1.000
_cell.length_c   1.000
_cell.angle_alpha   90.00
_cell.angle_beta   90.00
_cell.angle_gamma   90.00
#
_symmetry.space_group_name_H-M   'P 1'
#
loop_
_entity.id
_entity.type
_entity.pdbx_description
1 polymer ?
#
loop_
_entity_poly.entity_id
_entity_poly.type
_entity_poly.pdbx_seq_one_letter_code
_entity_poly.pdbx_strand_id
1 'polypeptide(L)'
;MKNAEVFGEKNTNRRDLEDETTNGRWGGDKRRGGGVRDRRHVRFDQNSSCSCRNCDGTPSLWRIVCFDVENCSSPTSTMDVFNRNINFDALFKFSHISASTQQHLKKVYASFALCMFLAAAGAYLNVVTQLVQFGLLTGLGALGLMIWLMATPHSRETEEKRLAILAGFALLTGVNLGPLLEMCIAINPSIIPTAFLGTAVIFSCFSLSALFAKRRAYLYLGGVLFSGLFLMLLFSLINIFLGSTWLFTANLYIGLMVMCGFVLFDTQLIIEKAENGDKDYIWHCVDLFLDFVNIFRELMVILGMNENKKKKEK
;
A
#
# COMPACT_ATOMS: atom_id res chain seq x y z
N MET A 1 41.59 -51.03 -10.20
CA MET A 1 41.79 -51.97 -11.33
C MET A 1 40.52 -51.95 -12.19
N LYS A 2 40.68 -51.54 -13.47
CA LYS A 2 39.87 -51.80 -14.71
C LYS A 2 38.33 -51.61 -14.64
N ASN A 3 37.71 -50.64 -15.35
CA ASN A 3 37.46 -50.50 -16.83
C ASN A 3 36.65 -51.68 -17.39
N ALA A 4 35.63 -51.59 -18.26
CA ALA A 4 35.05 -50.59 -19.18
C ALA A 4 33.54 -50.97 -19.40
N GLU A 5 32.63 -50.23 -20.05
CA GLU A 5 32.48 -49.84 -21.47
C GLU A 5 31.51 -48.62 -21.54
N VAL A 6 31.78 -47.49 -22.21
CA VAL A 6 31.75 -47.17 -23.66
C VAL A 6 30.39 -47.32 -24.35
N PHE A 7 29.72 -46.19 -24.63
CA PHE A 7 29.21 -45.84 -25.96
C PHE A 7 28.92 -44.33 -26.03
N GLY A 8 29.27 -43.69 -27.14
CA GLY A 8 28.95 -42.29 -27.41
C GLY A 8 28.34 -42.14 -28.79
N GLU A 9 27.67 -41.02 -29.04
CA GLU A 9 27.54 -40.46 -30.38
C GLU A 9 27.09 -38.99 -30.31
N LYS A 10 27.84 -38.13 -31.01
CA LYS A 10 27.42 -36.79 -31.39
C LYS A 10 26.47 -36.93 -32.58
N ASN A 11 25.38 -36.17 -32.61
CA ASN A 11 24.92 -35.62 -33.88
C ASN A 11 24.10 -34.34 -33.73
N THR A 12 24.53 -33.36 -34.50
CA THR A 12 23.98 -32.02 -34.68
C THR A 12 23.24 -32.02 -36.01
N ASN A 13 21.96 -31.62 -36.08
CA ASN A 13 21.52 -30.80 -37.21
C ASN A 13 20.13 -30.14 -37.08
N ARG A 14 20.14 -28.84 -37.43
CA ARG A 14 19.21 -28.07 -38.28
C ARG A 14 17.71 -28.06 -38.01
N ARG A 15 17.28 -26.88 -37.58
CA ARG A 15 16.07 -26.07 -37.91
C ARG A 15 16.12 -24.94 -36.86
N ASP A 16 16.30 -23.64 -37.11
CA ASP A 16 15.91 -22.69 -38.17
C ASP A 16 16.88 -21.47 -37.98
N LEU A 17 17.64 -20.88 -38.92
CA LEU A 17 17.30 -19.94 -40.02
C LEU A 17 16.03 -19.12 -39.68
N GLU A 18 16.00 -17.80 -39.49
CA GLU A 18 16.82 -16.64 -39.81
C GLU A 18 16.41 -15.53 -38.82
N ASP A 19 17.31 -14.63 -38.43
CA ASP A 19 17.03 -13.19 -38.27
C ASP A 19 18.21 -12.50 -37.58
N GLU A 20 19.19 -12.07 -38.37
CA GLU A 20 19.97 -10.88 -38.09
C GLU A 20 20.81 -10.55 -39.34
N THR A 21 20.40 -9.54 -40.09
CA THR A 21 21.35 -8.68 -40.82
C THR A 21 20.70 -7.35 -41.18
N THR A 22 21.19 -6.33 -40.52
CA THR A 22 21.12 -4.92 -40.88
C THR A 22 21.74 -4.68 -42.27
N ASN A 23 21.08 -3.89 -43.12
CA ASN A 23 21.76 -2.83 -43.88
C ASN A 23 20.76 -1.85 -44.54
N GLY A 24 21.09 -0.56 -44.49
CA GLY A 24 20.33 0.50 -45.12
C GLY A 24 20.58 0.59 -46.63
N ARG A 25 19.61 1.14 -47.37
CA ARG A 25 19.85 1.71 -48.70
C ARG A 25 18.91 2.86 -48.99
N TRP A 26 19.52 4.01 -49.26
CA TRP A 26 18.91 5.19 -49.87
C TRP A 26 18.54 4.89 -51.33
N GLY A 27 17.34 5.29 -51.73
CA GLY A 27 16.87 5.27 -53.11
C GLY A 27 15.57 6.03 -53.22
N GLY A 28 15.65 7.28 -53.67
CA GLY A 28 14.48 8.13 -53.87
C GLY A 28 13.68 7.72 -55.11
N ASP A 29 12.36 7.93 -55.05
CA ASP A 29 11.55 8.13 -56.23
C ASP A 29 10.51 9.23 -55.99
N LYS A 30 10.32 10.05 -57.02
CA LYS A 30 9.64 11.34 -57.05
C LYS A 30 8.42 11.19 -57.97
N ARG A 31 7.27 11.70 -57.49
CA ARG A 31 6.04 12.12 -58.22
C ARG A 31 4.95 11.07 -58.45
N ARG A 32 3.80 11.29 -57.81
CA ARG A 32 2.51 11.84 -58.33
C ARG A 32 1.59 11.91 -57.09
N GLY A 33 1.03 13.04 -56.66
CA GLY A 33 0.16 13.94 -57.41
C GLY A 33 -1.30 13.51 -57.19
N GLY A 34 -1.93 13.97 -56.10
CA GLY A 34 -3.34 13.70 -55.80
C GLY A 34 -3.71 14.07 -54.38
N GLY A 35 -4.19 15.30 -54.17
CA GLY A 35 -4.72 15.72 -52.88
C GLY A 35 -6.13 15.19 -52.66
N VAL A 36 -6.40 14.66 -51.47
CA VAL A 36 -7.71 14.74 -50.81
C VAL A 36 -7.44 14.82 -49.30
N ARG A 37 -7.90 15.93 -48.72
CA ARG A 37 -7.82 16.28 -47.31
C ARG A 37 -8.98 15.59 -46.60
N ASP A 38 -8.79 14.38 -46.05
CA ASP A 38 -9.86 13.70 -45.32
C ASP A 38 -9.92 14.17 -43.86
N ARG A 39 -10.85 15.10 -43.63
CA ARG A 39 -11.29 15.55 -42.30
C ARG A 39 -12.15 14.44 -41.71
N ARG A 40 -11.67 13.73 -40.69
CA ARG A 40 -12.59 13.06 -39.77
C ARG A 40 -13.30 14.11 -38.92
N HIS A 41 -14.47 14.50 -39.41
CA HIS A 41 -15.52 15.19 -38.70
C HIS A 41 -15.90 14.41 -37.44
N VAL A 42 -15.53 14.93 -36.27
CA VAL A 42 -16.30 14.70 -35.05
C VAL A 42 -17.49 15.64 -35.14
N ARG A 43 -18.69 15.09 -35.35
CA ARG A 43 -19.95 15.82 -35.18
C ARG A 43 -20.06 16.21 -33.72
N PHE A 44 -19.83 17.48 -33.40
CA PHE A 44 -20.37 18.11 -32.21
C PHE A 44 -21.77 18.60 -32.57
N ASP A 45 -22.77 18.10 -31.84
CA ASP A 45 -24.14 18.59 -31.90
C ASP A 45 -24.15 20.11 -31.65
N GLN A 46 -24.63 20.85 -32.65
CA GLN A 46 -24.96 22.27 -32.53
C GLN A 46 -26.25 22.40 -31.72
N ASN A 47 -26.15 22.78 -30.45
CA ASN A 47 -27.19 23.63 -29.88
C ASN A 47 -26.67 24.50 -28.73
N SER A 48 -25.88 25.51 -29.07
CA SER A 48 -25.72 26.70 -28.25
C SER A 48 -25.12 27.82 -29.11
N SER A 49 -25.98 28.74 -29.55
CA SER A 49 -25.57 29.98 -30.19
C SER A 49 -24.92 30.90 -29.16
N CYS A 50 -23.59 30.91 -29.07
CA CYS A 50 -22.86 31.97 -28.36
C CYS A 50 -22.35 32.98 -29.38
N SER A 51 -22.97 34.17 -29.41
CA SER A 51 -22.56 35.30 -30.22
C SER A 51 -21.37 36.00 -29.55
N CYS A 52 -20.17 35.90 -30.14
CA CYS A 52 -19.01 36.67 -29.68
C CYS A 52 -19.18 38.15 -30.04
N ARG A 53 -19.19 39.05 -29.05
CA ARG A 53 -19.10 40.50 -29.27
C ARG A 53 -17.62 40.92 -29.24
N ASN A 54 -17.20 41.75 -30.20
CA ASN A 54 -15.83 42.26 -30.30
C ASN A 54 -15.44 43.08 -29.07
N CYS A 55 -14.27 42.79 -28.49
CA CYS A 55 -13.64 43.60 -27.44
C CYS A 55 -12.73 44.66 -28.06
N ASP A 56 -13.32 45.74 -28.57
CA ASP A 56 -12.58 46.94 -29.00
C ASP A 56 -12.55 47.96 -27.85
N GLY A 57 -11.40 48.12 -27.17
CA GLY A 57 -11.18 49.31 -26.32
C GLY A 57 -10.41 49.22 -24.99
N THR A 58 -9.63 48.16 -24.68
CA THR A 58 -8.85 48.11 -23.41
C THR A 58 -7.32 48.08 -23.60
N PRO A 59 -6.54 48.80 -22.76
CA PRO A 59 -5.09 48.90 -22.91
C PRO A 59 -4.33 47.61 -22.55
N SER A 60 -3.14 47.47 -23.14
CA SER A 60 -2.37 46.23 -23.37
C SER A 60 -1.90 45.41 -22.16
N LEU A 61 -2.18 45.83 -20.92
CA LEU A 61 -1.69 45.16 -19.70
C LEU A 61 -2.75 44.40 -18.89
N TRP A 62 -4.03 44.43 -19.30
CA TRP A 62 -5.13 43.77 -18.58
C TRP A 62 -5.85 42.66 -19.37
N ARG A 63 -5.28 42.18 -20.49
CA ARG A 63 -5.90 41.13 -21.34
C ARG A 63 -6.00 39.74 -20.71
N ILE A 64 -5.41 39.49 -19.55
CA ILE A 64 -5.41 38.15 -18.89
C ILE A 64 -6.57 38.02 -17.88
N VAL A 65 -7.25 39.12 -17.53
CA VAL A 65 -8.35 39.12 -16.54
C VAL A 65 -9.61 39.73 -17.14
N CYS A 66 -10.07 39.18 -18.27
CA CYS A 66 -11.47 39.27 -18.69
C CYS A 66 -12.12 37.93 -18.39
N PHE A 67 -12.42 37.68 -17.12
CA PHE A 67 -13.36 36.64 -16.72
C PHE A 67 -14.65 37.36 -16.38
N ASP A 68 -15.46 37.63 -17.41
CA ASP A 68 -16.80 38.15 -17.21
C ASP A 68 -17.66 37.00 -16.67
N VAL A 69 -18.19 37.18 -15.47
CA VAL A 69 -19.19 36.29 -14.87
C VAL A 69 -20.51 36.63 -15.56
N GLU A 70 -20.74 36.02 -16.72
CA GLU A 70 -22.04 36.06 -17.37
C GLU A 70 -22.82 34.78 -17.07
N ASN A 71 -24.03 35.00 -16.57
CA ASN A 71 -24.97 34.04 -16.02
C ASN A 71 -25.40 33.02 -17.09
N CYS A 72 -24.59 32.00 -17.34
CA CYS A 72 -25.02 30.80 -18.04
C CYS A 72 -25.85 29.97 -17.06
N SER A 73 -27.17 30.14 -17.14
CA SER A 73 -28.13 29.18 -16.57
C SER A 73 -28.03 27.86 -17.33
N SER A 74 -26.99 27.09 -17.01
CA SER A 74 -26.84 25.68 -17.39
C SER A 74 -27.89 24.87 -16.63
N PRO A 75 -28.53 23.85 -17.25
CA PRO A 75 -29.36 22.93 -16.49
C PRO A 75 -28.47 22.28 -15.44
N THR A 76 -28.89 22.36 -14.18
CA THR A 76 -28.26 21.72 -13.02
C THR A 76 -28.26 20.22 -13.24
N SER A 77 -27.27 19.71 -13.96
CA SER A 77 -26.96 18.29 -13.98
C SER A 77 -26.24 18.03 -12.67
N THR A 78 -26.97 17.59 -11.66
CA THR A 78 -26.37 16.94 -10.50
C THR A 78 -25.47 15.84 -11.05
N MET A 79 -24.14 16.03 -10.99
CA MET A 79 -23.24 14.92 -11.22
C MET A 79 -23.34 14.02 -9.99
N ASP A 80 -24.33 13.13 -10.00
CA ASP A 80 -24.48 12.07 -9.02
C ASP A 80 -23.35 11.05 -9.22
N VAL A 81 -22.19 11.34 -8.65
CA VAL A 81 -21.01 10.46 -8.63
C VAL A 81 -21.38 9.06 -8.11
N PHE A 82 -22.35 9.00 -7.20
CA PHE A 82 -22.84 7.77 -6.57
C PHE A 82 -23.87 7.00 -7.41
N ASN A 83 -24.40 7.54 -8.51
CA ASN A 83 -25.32 6.83 -9.40
C ASN A 83 -24.60 6.21 -10.62
N ARG A 84 -23.42 5.64 -10.41
CA ARG A 84 -22.80 4.71 -11.36
C ARG A 84 -23.18 3.30 -10.94
N ASN A 85 -23.75 2.53 -11.86
CA ASN A 85 -23.90 1.08 -11.69
C ASN A 85 -22.49 0.45 -11.73
N ILE A 86 -21.78 0.53 -10.61
CA ILE A 86 -20.42 0.00 -10.46
C ILE A 86 -20.56 -1.52 -10.44
N ASN A 87 -20.14 -2.17 -11.51
CA ASN A 87 -20.05 -3.62 -11.55
C ASN A 87 -18.88 -4.05 -10.66
N PHE A 88 -19.16 -4.30 -9.38
CA PHE A 88 -18.17 -4.73 -8.40
C PHE A 88 -17.45 -6.02 -8.82
N ASP A 89 -18.11 -6.90 -9.58
CA ASP A 89 -17.47 -8.11 -10.13
C ASP A 89 -16.41 -7.81 -11.19
N ALA A 90 -16.56 -6.71 -11.93
CA ALA A 90 -15.55 -6.24 -12.86
C ALA A 90 -14.38 -5.54 -12.15
N LEU A 91 -14.68 -4.80 -11.06
CA LEU A 91 -13.64 -4.19 -10.21
C LEU A 91 -12.83 -5.27 -9.48
N PHE A 92 -13.45 -6.27 -8.87
CA PHE A 92 -12.73 -7.33 -8.15
C PHE A 92 -12.17 -8.44 -9.07
N LYS A 93 -12.17 -8.23 -10.39
CA LYS A 93 -11.62 -9.18 -11.35
C LYS A 93 -10.10 -9.02 -11.40
N PHE A 94 -9.39 -9.74 -10.53
CA PHE A 94 -7.93 -9.82 -10.53
C PHE A 94 -7.40 -10.65 -11.71
N SER A 95 -7.76 -10.31 -12.95
CA SER A 95 -7.41 -11.10 -14.14
C SER A 95 -5.91 -11.17 -14.42
N HIS A 96 -5.12 -10.26 -13.84
CA HIS A 96 -3.66 -10.30 -13.87
C HIS A 96 -3.05 -11.28 -12.86
N ILE A 97 -3.81 -11.71 -11.84
CA ILE A 97 -3.29 -12.50 -10.71
C ILE A 97 -3.72 -13.97 -10.88
N SER A 98 -2.76 -14.90 -10.78
CA SER A 98 -3.02 -16.34 -10.84
C SER A 98 -4.05 -16.78 -9.78
N ALA A 99 -4.91 -17.73 -10.13
CA ALA A 99 -5.91 -18.29 -9.20
C ALA A 99 -5.26 -18.88 -7.93
N SER A 100 -4.04 -19.43 -8.04
CA SER A 100 -3.27 -19.91 -6.89
C SER A 100 -2.88 -18.76 -5.94
N THR A 101 -2.50 -17.61 -6.47
CA THR A 101 -2.11 -16.43 -5.67
C THR A 101 -3.32 -15.83 -4.96
N GLN A 102 -4.49 -15.83 -5.61
CA GLN A 102 -5.73 -15.38 -4.96
C GLN A 102 -6.10 -16.27 -3.75
N GLN A 103 -5.95 -17.59 -3.86
CA GLN A 103 -6.18 -18.50 -2.73
C GLN A 103 -5.19 -18.26 -1.59
N HIS A 104 -3.91 -18.04 -1.92
CA HIS A 104 -2.88 -17.69 -0.94
C HIS A 104 -3.23 -16.41 -0.20
N LEU A 105 -3.56 -15.36 -0.94
CA LEU A 105 -3.88 -14.05 -0.41
C LEU A 105 -5.12 -14.10 0.50
N LYS A 106 -6.14 -14.90 0.14
CA LYS A 106 -7.30 -15.15 1.02
C LYS A 106 -6.89 -15.74 2.37
N LYS A 107 -5.94 -16.69 2.39
CA LYS A 107 -5.42 -17.26 3.65
C LYS A 107 -4.65 -16.21 4.46
N VAL A 108 -3.80 -15.41 3.80
CA VAL A 108 -3.06 -14.31 4.46
C VAL A 108 -4.02 -13.35 5.15
N TYR A 109 -5.01 -12.81 4.43
CA TYR A 109 -5.96 -11.86 5.02
C TYR A 109 -6.89 -12.50 6.08
N ALA A 110 -7.23 -13.78 5.94
CA ALA A 110 -8.00 -14.49 6.97
C ALA A 110 -7.20 -14.66 8.27
N SER A 111 -5.92 -15.07 8.18
CA SER A 111 -5.02 -15.14 9.33
C SER A 111 -4.75 -13.77 9.94
N PHE A 112 -4.63 -12.74 9.10
CA PHE A 112 -4.49 -11.36 9.55
C PHE A 112 -5.69 -10.89 10.37
N ALA A 113 -6.93 -11.16 9.90
CA ALA A 113 -8.13 -10.83 10.66
C ALA A 113 -8.18 -11.54 12.02
N LEU A 114 -7.75 -12.82 12.08
CA LEU A 114 -7.60 -13.54 13.34
C LEU A 114 -6.56 -12.88 14.27
N CYS A 115 -5.41 -12.47 13.73
CA CYS A 115 -4.39 -11.75 14.49
C CYS A 115 -4.93 -10.43 15.05
N MET A 116 -5.76 -9.71 14.29
CA MET A 116 -6.38 -8.48 14.77
C MET A 116 -7.35 -8.72 15.93
N PHE A 117 -8.15 -9.79 15.87
CA PHE A 117 -9.02 -10.18 16.97
C PHE A 117 -8.22 -10.55 18.22
N LEU A 118 -7.14 -11.31 18.04
CA LEU A 118 -6.24 -11.70 19.13
C LEU A 118 -5.49 -10.50 19.72
N ALA A 119 -4.99 -9.58 18.89
CA ALA A 119 -4.35 -8.36 19.36
C ALA A 119 -5.33 -7.48 20.15
N ALA A 120 -6.59 -7.36 19.70
CA ALA A 120 -7.63 -6.67 20.45
C ALA A 120 -7.93 -7.35 21.80
N ALA A 121 -7.98 -8.69 21.84
CA ALA A 121 -8.13 -9.43 23.08
C ALA A 121 -6.93 -9.23 24.03
N GLY A 122 -5.70 -9.25 23.52
CA GLY A 122 -4.48 -8.98 24.29
C GLY A 122 -4.45 -7.56 24.86
N ALA A 123 -4.82 -6.57 24.06
CA ALA A 123 -4.97 -5.19 24.49
C ALA A 123 -6.02 -5.05 25.61
N TYR A 124 -7.18 -5.70 25.47
CA TYR A 124 -8.23 -5.71 26.49
C TYR A 124 -7.77 -6.36 27.80
N LEU A 125 -7.10 -7.53 27.71
CA LEU A 125 -6.54 -8.21 28.87
C LEU A 125 -5.59 -7.28 29.62
N ASN A 126 -4.68 -6.60 28.92
CA ASN A 126 -3.75 -5.68 29.56
C ASN A 126 -4.47 -4.58 30.37
N VAL A 127 -5.54 -3.99 29.82
CA VAL A 127 -6.32 -2.94 30.50
C VAL A 127 -6.99 -3.47 31.77
N VAL A 128 -7.47 -4.72 31.76
CA VAL A 128 -8.14 -5.33 32.93
C VAL A 128 -7.14 -5.76 33.99
N THR A 129 -6.03 -6.37 33.59
CA THR A 129 -5.07 -6.97 34.52
C THR A 129 -3.95 -6.02 34.94
N GLN A 130 -3.91 -4.79 34.40
CA GLN A 130 -2.83 -3.82 34.59
C GLN A 130 -1.43 -4.44 34.43
N LEU A 131 -1.27 -5.28 33.40
CA LEU A 131 -0.01 -5.99 33.11
C LEU A 131 1.11 -5.04 32.63
N VAL A 132 0.87 -3.73 32.59
CA VAL A 132 1.77 -2.67 32.13
C VAL A 132 3.13 -2.66 32.82
N GLN A 133 3.22 -3.15 34.06
CA GLN A 133 4.50 -3.30 34.77
C GLN A 133 5.47 -4.29 34.09
N PHE A 134 4.97 -5.19 33.23
CA PHE A 134 5.75 -6.17 32.48
C PHE A 134 5.96 -5.79 31.00
N GLY A 135 5.84 -4.52 30.63
CA GLY A 135 5.97 -4.07 29.22
C GLY A 135 7.24 -4.56 28.50
N LEU A 136 8.38 -4.61 29.20
CA LEU A 136 9.62 -5.15 28.63
C LEU A 136 9.58 -6.67 28.46
N LEU A 137 8.99 -7.39 29.42
CA LEU A 137 8.87 -8.85 29.38
C LEU A 137 7.95 -9.31 28.24
N THR A 138 6.84 -8.60 28.04
CA THR A 138 5.90 -8.89 26.95
C THR A 138 6.51 -8.59 25.58
N GLY A 139 7.32 -7.52 25.47
CA GLY A 139 8.11 -7.23 24.27
C GLY A 139 9.16 -8.30 23.97
N LEU A 140 9.92 -8.74 24.99
CA LEU A 140 10.87 -9.85 24.86
C LEU A 140 10.17 -11.17 24.52
N GLY A 141 8.99 -11.43 25.08
CA GLY A 141 8.15 -12.57 24.74
C GLY A 141 7.71 -12.54 23.28
N ALA A 142 7.27 -11.39 22.76
CA ALA A 142 6.90 -11.23 21.37
C ALA A 142 8.09 -11.48 20.43
N LEU A 143 9.28 -10.95 20.77
CA LEU A 143 10.51 -11.24 20.02
C LEU A 143 10.89 -12.72 20.08
N GLY A 144 10.76 -13.36 21.24
CA GLY A 144 11.01 -14.79 21.42
C GLY A 144 10.09 -15.65 20.55
N LEU A 145 8.79 -15.34 20.51
CA LEU A 145 7.82 -16.00 19.64
C LEU A 145 8.14 -15.77 18.15
N MET A 146 8.60 -14.59 17.78
CA MET A 146 9.00 -14.28 16.41
C MET A 146 10.23 -15.10 15.99
N ILE A 147 11.27 -15.15 16.84
CA ILE A 147 12.47 -15.97 16.60
C ILE A 147 12.08 -17.45 16.53
N TRP A 148 11.16 -17.90 17.38
CA TRP A 148 10.67 -19.28 17.37
C TRP A 148 9.90 -19.61 16.09
N LEU A 149 9.10 -18.67 15.58
CA LEU A 149 8.42 -18.81 14.29
C LEU A 149 9.42 -18.96 13.13
N MET A 150 10.54 -18.23 13.18
CA MET A 150 11.63 -18.32 12.19
C MET A 150 12.41 -19.62 12.28
N ALA A 151 12.65 -20.13 13.50
CA ALA A 151 13.33 -21.41 13.70
C ALA A 151 12.48 -22.63 13.27
N THR A 152 11.18 -22.45 13.10
CA THR A 152 10.25 -23.53 12.78
C THR A 152 10.13 -23.70 11.26
N PRO A 153 10.52 -24.86 10.69
CA PRO A 153 10.52 -25.05 9.24
C PRO A 153 9.11 -25.05 8.64
N HIS A 154 9.03 -24.62 7.38
CA HIS A 154 7.79 -24.60 6.62
C HIS A 154 7.42 -26.03 6.15
N SER A 155 6.55 -26.70 6.91
CA SER A 155 5.98 -28.00 6.55
C SER A 155 4.49 -28.05 6.90
N ARG A 156 3.71 -28.85 6.16
CA ARG A 156 2.26 -29.00 6.37
C ARG A 156 1.92 -29.53 7.76
N GLU A 157 2.73 -30.42 8.31
CA GLU A 157 2.53 -30.96 9.66
C GLU A 157 2.82 -29.94 10.77
N THR A 158 3.58 -28.89 10.45
CA THR A 158 4.00 -27.86 11.41
C THR A 158 3.15 -26.58 11.27
N GLU A 159 2.23 -26.54 10.31
CA GLU A 159 1.37 -25.39 10.00
C GLU A 159 0.55 -24.96 11.23
N GLU A 160 -0.09 -25.91 11.92
CA GLU A 160 -0.89 -25.64 13.12
C GLU A 160 -0.05 -25.04 14.26
N LYS A 161 1.17 -25.55 14.45
CA LYS A 161 2.10 -25.03 15.48
C LYS A 161 2.52 -23.60 15.15
N ARG A 162 2.81 -23.31 13.88
CA ARG A 162 3.18 -21.95 13.42
C ARG A 162 2.03 -20.97 13.57
N LEU A 163 0.79 -21.40 13.30
CA LEU A 163 -0.40 -20.60 13.55
C LEU A 163 -0.60 -20.32 15.05
N ALA A 164 -0.37 -21.30 15.93
CA ALA A 164 -0.43 -21.08 17.37
C ALA A 164 0.65 -20.10 17.86
N ILE A 165 1.86 -20.18 17.32
CA ILE A 165 2.94 -19.22 17.61
C ILE A 165 2.56 -17.81 17.12
N LEU A 166 2.02 -17.69 15.89
CA LEU A 166 1.51 -16.44 15.35
C LEU A 166 0.39 -15.85 16.23
N ALA A 167 -0.53 -16.68 16.70
CA ALA A 167 -1.60 -16.26 17.60
C ALA A 167 -1.06 -15.73 18.94
N GLY A 168 -0.08 -16.42 19.52
CA GLY A 168 0.61 -15.96 20.73
C GLY A 168 1.36 -14.64 20.50
N PHE A 169 2.01 -14.51 19.34
CA PHE A 169 2.68 -13.27 18.94
C PHE A 169 1.68 -12.11 18.83
N ALA A 170 0.56 -12.30 18.13
CA ALA A 170 -0.48 -11.28 17.99
C ALA A 170 -1.07 -10.86 19.35
N LEU A 171 -1.33 -11.81 20.26
CA LEU A 171 -1.76 -11.54 21.63
C LEU A 171 -0.74 -10.67 22.38
N LEU A 172 0.54 -11.04 22.36
CA LEU A 172 1.59 -10.30 23.04
C LEU A 172 1.81 -8.91 22.45
N THR A 173 1.70 -8.75 21.13
CA THR A 173 1.74 -7.44 20.47
C THR A 173 0.57 -6.57 20.93
N GLY A 174 -0.63 -7.14 21.07
CA GLY A 174 -1.79 -6.46 21.65
C GLY A 174 -1.55 -6.00 23.09
N VAL A 175 -0.98 -6.86 23.93
CA VAL A 175 -0.59 -6.51 25.30
C VAL A 175 0.47 -5.40 25.31
N ASN A 176 1.44 -5.43 24.39
CA ASN A 176 2.51 -4.43 24.28
C ASN A 176 1.99 -3.03 23.91
N LEU A 177 0.86 -2.93 23.21
CA LEU A 177 0.16 -1.66 22.96
C LEU A 177 -0.51 -1.09 24.23
N GLY A 178 -0.64 -1.89 25.29
CA GLY A 178 -1.27 -1.56 26.55
C GLY A 178 -0.91 -0.20 27.16
N PRO A 179 0.38 0.13 27.39
CA PRO A 179 0.78 1.41 27.96
C PRO A 179 0.35 2.61 27.11
N LEU A 180 0.34 2.45 25.78
CA LEU A 180 -0.11 3.49 24.87
C LEU A 180 -1.65 3.65 24.90
N LEU A 181 -2.38 2.55 25.04
CA LEU A 181 -3.83 2.56 25.20
C LEU A 181 -4.23 3.24 26.51
N GLU A 182 -3.57 2.93 27.62
CA GLU A 182 -3.83 3.58 28.91
C GLU A 182 -3.61 5.10 28.85
N MET A 183 -2.52 5.53 28.20
CA MET A 183 -2.29 6.96 27.95
C MET A 183 -3.44 7.58 27.16
N CYS A 184 -3.93 6.92 26.11
CA CYS A 184 -5.04 7.43 25.31
C CYS A 184 -6.37 7.43 26.07
N ILE A 185 -6.66 6.41 26.88
CA ILE A 185 -7.86 6.32 27.72
C ILE A 185 -7.90 7.45 28.75
N ALA A 186 -6.74 7.77 29.37
CA ALA A 186 -6.62 8.88 30.31
C ALA A 186 -6.91 10.24 29.65
N ILE A 187 -6.65 10.38 28.34
CA ILE A 187 -6.98 11.57 27.57
C ILE A 187 -8.45 11.52 27.16
N ASN A 188 -8.82 10.62 26.25
CA ASN A 188 -10.18 10.42 25.76
C ASN A 188 -10.32 8.98 25.24
N PRO A 189 -11.22 8.15 25.80
CA PRO A 189 -11.37 6.75 25.41
C PRO A 189 -11.86 6.57 23.96
N SER A 190 -12.57 7.56 23.40
CA SER A 190 -13.04 7.54 22.01
C SER A 190 -11.92 7.55 20.96
N ILE A 191 -10.68 7.87 21.36
CA ILE A 191 -9.52 7.87 20.45
C ILE A 191 -9.24 6.47 19.90
N ILE A 192 -9.38 5.42 20.73
CA ILE A 192 -9.03 4.04 20.37
C ILE A 192 -9.86 3.53 19.17
N PRO A 193 -11.20 3.51 19.23
CA PRO A 193 -12.01 3.03 18.11
C PRO A 193 -11.84 3.93 16.87
N THR A 194 -11.65 5.23 17.06
CA THR A 194 -11.42 6.17 15.94
C THR A 194 -10.11 5.89 15.23
N ALA A 195 -9.03 5.66 15.98
CA ALA A 195 -7.72 5.30 15.43
C ALA A 195 -7.79 3.94 14.72
N PHE A 196 -8.45 2.95 15.30
CA PHE A 196 -8.61 1.63 14.68
C PHE A 196 -9.36 1.70 13.34
N LEU A 197 -10.50 2.41 13.30
CA LEU A 197 -11.25 2.63 12.07
C LEU A 197 -10.44 3.41 11.03
N GLY A 198 -9.72 4.46 11.46
CA GLY A 198 -8.82 5.21 10.60
C GLY A 198 -7.73 4.32 9.98
N THR A 199 -7.06 3.49 10.80
CA THR A 199 -6.08 2.52 10.31
C THR A 199 -6.71 1.52 9.35
N ALA A 200 -7.88 0.97 9.68
CA ALA A 200 -8.56 0.00 8.83
C ALA A 200 -8.88 0.58 7.44
N VAL A 201 -9.33 1.84 7.38
CA VAL A 201 -9.60 2.53 6.11
C VAL A 201 -8.30 2.76 5.34
N ILE A 202 -7.27 3.34 5.98
CA ILE A 202 -5.96 3.60 5.35
C ILE A 202 -5.38 2.31 4.79
N PHE A 203 -5.25 1.30 5.64
CA PHE A 203 -4.69 0.01 5.28
C PHE A 203 -5.48 -0.65 4.14
N SER A 204 -6.82 -0.65 4.20
CA SER A 204 -7.64 -1.22 3.13
C SER A 204 -7.47 -0.46 1.81
N CYS A 205 -7.43 0.87 1.83
CA CYS A 205 -7.22 1.68 0.64
C CYS A 205 -5.85 1.41 0.00
N PHE A 206 -4.78 1.39 0.80
CA PHE A 206 -3.43 1.13 0.29
C PHE A 206 -3.25 -0.33 -0.16
N SER A 207 -3.72 -1.32 0.61
CA SER A 207 -3.69 -2.73 0.18
C SER A 207 -4.48 -2.96 -1.11
N LEU A 208 -5.68 -2.38 -1.26
CA LEU A 208 -6.45 -2.48 -2.50
C LEU A 208 -5.73 -1.78 -3.66
N SER A 209 -5.15 -0.60 -3.43
CA SER A 209 -4.34 0.09 -4.43
C SER A 209 -3.15 -0.76 -4.88
N ALA A 210 -2.48 -1.44 -3.96
CA ALA A 210 -1.43 -2.39 -4.28
C ALA A 210 -1.97 -3.58 -5.09
N LEU A 211 -3.13 -4.14 -4.76
CA LEU A 211 -3.70 -5.26 -5.50
C LEU A 211 -4.09 -4.91 -6.94
N PHE A 212 -4.48 -3.66 -7.20
CA PHE A 212 -4.82 -3.17 -8.54
C PHE A 212 -3.63 -2.63 -9.34
N ALA A 213 -2.53 -2.30 -8.67
CA ALA A 213 -1.36 -1.78 -9.35
C ALA A 213 -0.70 -2.83 -10.25
N LYS A 214 0.00 -2.33 -11.27
CA LYS A 214 0.82 -3.18 -12.14
C LYS A 214 1.85 -3.93 -11.29
N ARG A 215 2.02 -5.23 -11.61
CA ARG A 215 2.98 -6.11 -10.94
C ARG A 215 4.37 -5.45 -10.85
N ARG A 216 4.99 -5.54 -9.67
CA ARG A 216 6.31 -5.00 -9.32
C ARG A 216 6.44 -3.47 -9.30
N ALA A 217 5.35 -2.71 -9.48
CA ALA A 217 5.43 -1.25 -9.48
C ALA A 217 5.98 -0.68 -8.16
N TYR A 218 5.51 -1.19 -7.02
CA TYR A 218 5.93 -0.70 -5.70
C TYR A 218 7.17 -1.39 -5.14
N LEU A 219 7.65 -2.50 -5.73
CA LEU A 219 8.85 -3.19 -5.24
C LEU A 219 10.12 -2.34 -5.39
N TYR A 220 10.17 -1.46 -6.39
CA TYR A 220 11.25 -0.47 -6.54
C TYR A 220 11.29 0.56 -5.39
N LEU A 221 10.15 0.77 -4.71
CA LEU A 221 10.06 1.71 -3.59
C LEU A 221 10.70 1.15 -2.31
N GLY A 222 10.93 -0.16 -2.22
CA GLY A 222 11.46 -0.82 -1.02
C GLY A 222 12.74 -0.16 -0.49
N GLY A 223 13.70 0.15 -1.35
CA GLY A 223 14.94 0.82 -0.94
C GLY A 223 14.70 2.21 -0.31
N VAL A 224 13.74 2.96 -0.84
CA VAL A 224 13.36 4.29 -0.31
C VAL A 224 12.63 4.14 1.04
N LEU A 225 11.75 3.14 1.18
CA LEU A 225 11.04 2.90 2.44
C LEU A 225 11.97 2.44 3.56
N PHE A 226 12.87 1.49 3.27
CA PHE A 226 13.86 1.03 4.25
C PHE A 226 14.83 2.14 4.69
N SER A 227 15.29 2.97 3.75
CA SER A 227 16.11 4.14 4.10
C SER A 227 15.33 5.18 4.90
N GLY A 228 14.06 5.40 4.60
CA GLY A 228 13.15 6.23 5.40
C GLY A 228 12.99 5.73 6.84
N LEU A 229 12.78 4.41 7.02
CA LEU A 229 12.70 3.79 8.33
C LEU A 229 13.99 3.99 9.15
N PHE A 230 15.15 3.84 8.51
CA PHE A 230 16.43 4.08 9.16
C PHE A 230 16.62 5.55 9.54
N LEU A 231 16.24 6.47 8.66
CA LEU A 231 16.30 7.91 8.94
C LEU A 231 15.39 8.30 10.12
N MET A 232 14.20 7.74 10.20
CA MET A 232 13.31 7.92 11.35
C MET A 232 13.89 7.40 12.65
N LEU A 233 14.58 6.24 12.59
CA LEU A 233 15.29 5.71 13.75
C LEU A 233 16.37 6.71 14.20
N LEU A 234 17.15 7.27 13.27
CA LEU A 234 18.13 8.33 13.59
C LEU A 234 17.47 9.58 14.18
N PHE A 235 16.35 10.04 13.62
CA PHE A 235 15.61 11.18 14.18
C PHE A 235 15.08 10.90 15.59
N SER A 236 14.63 9.67 15.86
CA SER A 236 14.23 9.26 17.21
C SER A 236 15.40 9.30 18.19
N LEU A 237 16.60 8.86 17.78
CA LEU A 237 17.81 8.96 18.62
C LEU A 237 18.20 10.41 18.88
N ILE A 238 18.23 11.24 17.83
CA ILE A 238 18.54 12.68 17.93
C ILE A 238 17.53 13.39 18.85
N ASN A 239 16.25 13.03 18.77
CA ASN A 239 15.21 13.62 19.59
C ASN A 239 15.36 13.30 21.08
N ILE A 240 16.00 12.18 21.46
CA ILE A 240 16.30 11.87 22.87
C ILE A 240 17.28 12.90 23.45
N PHE A 241 18.25 13.38 22.66
CA PHE A 241 19.23 14.39 23.11
C PHE A 241 18.69 15.82 23.05
N LEU A 242 17.86 16.14 22.03
CA LEU A 242 17.32 17.49 21.83
C LEU A 242 16.02 17.77 22.59
N GLY A 243 15.19 16.75 22.84
CA GLY A 243 13.89 16.89 23.50
C GLY A 243 12.86 17.75 22.74
N SER A 244 12.99 17.92 21.43
CA SER A 244 12.15 18.85 20.66
C SER A 244 10.78 18.25 20.32
N THR A 245 9.71 18.89 20.82
CA THR A 245 8.32 18.49 20.48
C THR A 245 8.01 18.61 18.99
N TRP A 246 8.67 19.54 18.28
CA TRP A 246 8.49 19.71 16.85
C TRP A 246 9.06 18.54 16.05
N LEU A 247 10.28 18.09 16.39
CA LEU A 247 10.90 16.92 15.76
C LEU A 247 10.09 15.65 16.04
N PHE A 248 9.61 15.47 17.26
CA PHE A 248 8.74 14.35 17.61
C PHE A 248 7.45 14.31 16.76
N THR A 249 6.78 15.47 16.64
CA THR A 249 5.54 15.57 15.84
C THR A 249 5.81 15.31 14.36
N ALA A 250 6.88 15.89 13.81
CA ALA A 250 7.27 15.68 12.42
C ALA A 250 7.58 14.20 12.15
N ASN A 251 8.32 13.54 13.05
CA ASN A 251 8.65 12.13 12.94
C ASN A 251 7.40 11.25 12.92
N LEU A 252 6.35 11.56 13.69
CA LEU A 252 5.10 10.81 13.68
C LEU A 252 4.36 10.89 12.34
N TYR A 253 4.25 12.09 11.74
CA TYR A 253 3.57 12.25 10.44
C TYR A 253 4.37 11.62 9.30
N ILE A 254 5.69 11.77 9.31
CA ILE A 254 6.57 11.10 8.35
C ILE A 254 6.47 9.58 8.50
N GLY A 255 6.42 9.10 9.75
CA GLY A 255 6.19 7.69 10.07
C GLY A 255 4.94 7.13 9.47
N LEU A 256 3.82 7.83 9.69
CA LEU A 256 2.54 7.43 9.11
C LEU A 256 2.61 7.29 7.60
N MET A 257 3.27 8.23 6.92
CA MET A 257 3.45 8.17 5.46
C MET A 257 4.35 7.01 5.03
N VAL A 258 5.44 6.76 5.75
CA VAL A 258 6.36 5.64 5.47
C VAL A 258 5.68 4.29 5.70
N MET A 259 4.91 4.14 6.78
CA MET A 259 4.16 2.91 7.09
C MET A 259 3.04 2.66 6.08
N CYS A 260 2.36 3.70 5.58
CA CYS A 260 1.44 3.55 4.44
C CYS A 260 2.16 3.06 3.18
N GLY A 261 3.40 3.51 2.97
CA GLY A 261 4.27 3.02 1.90
C GLY A 261 4.67 1.55 2.08
N PHE A 262 4.96 1.12 3.31
CA PHE A 262 5.23 -0.30 3.61
C PHE A 262 4.03 -1.18 3.29
N VAL A 263 2.80 -0.78 3.62
CA VAL A 263 1.59 -1.54 3.22
C VAL A 263 1.53 -1.78 1.72
N LEU A 264 1.87 -0.78 0.90
CA LEU A 264 1.93 -0.92 -0.57
C LEU A 264 3.01 -1.90 -1.00
N PHE A 265 4.20 -1.76 -0.42
CA PHE A 265 5.36 -2.58 -0.72
C PHE A 265 5.15 -4.04 -0.31
N ASP A 266 4.72 -4.29 0.92
CA ASP A 266 4.50 -5.61 1.48
C ASP A 266 3.35 -6.33 0.78
N THR A 267 2.24 -5.64 0.48
CA THR A 267 1.15 -6.24 -0.31
C THR A 267 1.65 -6.68 -1.70
N GLN A 268 2.47 -5.87 -2.39
CA GLN A 268 3.07 -6.27 -3.67
C GLN A 268 4.10 -7.39 -3.53
N LEU A 269 4.89 -7.38 -2.45
CA LEU A 269 5.89 -8.41 -2.17
C LEU A 269 5.23 -9.76 -1.93
N ILE A 270 4.12 -9.79 -1.20
CA ILE A 270 3.31 -10.99 -0.95
C ILE A 270 2.80 -11.59 -2.26
N ILE A 271 2.30 -10.76 -3.19
CA ILE A 271 1.82 -11.21 -4.51
C ILE A 271 2.98 -11.79 -5.33
N GLU A 272 4.12 -11.08 -5.37
CA GLU A 272 5.30 -11.51 -6.11
C GLU A 272 5.88 -12.83 -5.58
N LYS A 273 6.03 -12.96 -4.25
CA LYS A 273 6.49 -14.20 -3.60
C LYS A 273 5.55 -15.37 -3.90
N ALA A 274 4.24 -15.14 -3.80
CA ALA A 274 3.23 -16.16 -4.11
C ALA A 274 3.25 -16.60 -5.59
N GLU A 275 3.48 -15.68 -6.52
CA GLU A 275 3.65 -16.00 -7.95
C GLU A 275 4.96 -16.75 -8.22
N ASN A 276 6.01 -16.50 -7.45
CA ASN A 276 7.28 -17.22 -7.51
C ASN A 276 7.25 -18.59 -6.79
N GLY A 277 6.10 -18.99 -6.24
CA GLY A 277 5.89 -20.30 -5.63
C GLY A 277 6.07 -20.35 -4.11
N ASP A 278 6.41 -19.24 -3.46
CA ASP A 278 6.46 -19.15 -2.00
C ASP A 278 5.06 -18.97 -1.43
N LYS A 279 4.54 -20.04 -0.82
CA LYS A 279 3.18 -20.10 -0.27
C LYS A 279 3.17 -20.03 1.26
N ASP A 280 4.16 -19.38 1.86
CA ASP A 280 4.18 -19.15 3.31
C ASP A 280 3.27 -18.00 3.75
N TYR A 281 1.97 -18.31 3.89
CA TYR A 281 0.97 -17.29 4.22
C TYR A 281 1.10 -16.79 5.65
N ILE A 282 1.76 -17.56 6.54
CA ILE A 282 1.97 -17.19 7.94
C ILE A 282 2.99 -16.06 8.01
N TRP A 283 4.11 -16.17 7.29
CA TRP A 283 5.10 -15.09 7.23
C TRP A 283 4.54 -13.83 6.58
N HIS A 284 3.83 -13.99 5.46
CA HIS A 284 3.18 -12.88 4.78
C HIS A 284 2.13 -12.19 5.66
N CYS A 285 1.46 -12.95 6.53
CA CYS A 285 0.53 -12.40 7.52
C CYS A 285 1.26 -11.59 8.61
N VAL A 286 2.45 -12.00 9.04
CA VAL A 286 3.25 -11.27 10.04
C VAL A 286 3.64 -9.90 9.51
N ASP A 287 4.16 -9.83 8.28
CA ASP A 287 4.58 -8.58 7.63
C ASP A 287 3.39 -7.59 7.62
N LEU A 288 2.25 -8.06 7.11
CA LEU A 288 1.02 -7.28 7.01
C LEU A 288 0.43 -6.87 8.37
N PHE A 289 0.54 -7.74 9.38
CA PHE A 289 0.12 -7.46 10.75
C PHE A 289 0.97 -6.37 11.41
N LEU A 290 2.28 -6.41 11.20
CA LEU A 290 3.21 -5.40 11.73
C LEU A 290 2.95 -4.03 11.11
N ASP A 291 2.73 -3.96 9.79
CA ASP A 291 2.36 -2.73 9.10
C ASP A 291 1.09 -2.11 9.69
N PHE A 292 0.05 -2.93 9.89
CA PHE A 292 -1.20 -2.45 10.49
C PHE A 292 -0.99 -1.91 11.90
N VAL A 293 -0.28 -2.67 12.75
CA VAL A 293 -0.01 -2.28 14.15
C VAL A 293 0.81 -0.98 14.21
N ASN A 294 1.76 -0.79 13.30
CA ASN A 294 2.56 0.43 13.23
C ASN A 294 1.70 1.65 12.86
N ILE A 295 0.87 1.55 11.82
CA ILE A 295 -0.07 2.63 11.45
C ILE A 295 -1.03 2.92 12.61
N PHE A 296 -1.57 1.89 13.27
CA PHE A 296 -2.45 2.04 14.43
C PHE A 296 -1.76 2.78 15.58
N ARG A 297 -0.53 2.40 15.90
CA ARG A 297 0.28 3.06 16.93
C ARG A 297 0.47 4.54 16.62
N GLU A 298 0.87 4.87 15.39
CA GLU A 298 1.13 6.25 14.98
C GLU A 298 -0.16 7.09 14.99
N LEU A 299 -1.26 6.55 14.48
CA LEU A 299 -2.55 7.24 14.53
C LEU A 299 -3.01 7.47 15.97
N MET A 300 -2.91 6.49 16.86
CA MET A 300 -3.25 6.68 18.27
C MET A 300 -2.47 7.84 18.92
N VAL A 301 -1.16 7.91 18.67
CA VAL A 301 -0.32 8.99 19.20
C VAL A 301 -0.74 10.34 18.61
N ILE A 302 -0.99 10.41 17.29
CA ILE A 302 -1.42 11.64 16.61
C ILE A 302 -2.76 12.13 17.16
N LEU A 303 -3.77 11.25 17.27
CA LEU A 303 -5.07 11.61 17.82
C LEU A 303 -4.97 12.00 19.31
N GLY A 304 -4.18 11.28 20.10
CA GLY A 304 -3.91 11.61 21.51
C GLY A 304 -3.29 12.99 21.69
N MET A 305 -2.31 13.35 20.85
CA MET A 305 -1.70 14.68 20.86
C MET A 305 -2.69 15.77 20.44
N ASN A 306 -3.51 15.52 19.42
CA ASN A 306 -4.50 16.48 18.93
C ASN A 306 -5.57 16.78 20.00
N GLU A 307 -6.09 15.75 20.66
CA GLU A 307 -7.08 15.90 21.74
C GLU A 307 -6.49 16.63 22.96
N ASN A 308 -5.25 16.36 23.32
CA ASN A 308 -4.55 17.09 24.39
C ASN A 308 -4.36 18.58 24.07
N LYS A 309 -4.12 18.95 22.81
CA LYS A 309 -4.03 20.36 22.40
C LYS A 309 -5.36 21.07 22.56
N LYS A 310 -6.46 20.47 22.08
CA LYS A 310 -7.82 21.02 22.23
C LYS A 310 -8.21 21.25 23.69
N LYS A 311 -7.76 20.39 24.61
CA LYS A 311 -8.01 20.57 26.06
C LYS A 311 -7.26 21.76 26.66
N LYS A 312 -6.12 22.17 26.09
CA LYS A 312 -5.33 23.33 26.56
C LYS A 312 -5.84 24.66 26.03
N GLU A 313 -6.59 24.62 24.92
CA GLU A 313 -7.20 25.80 24.29
C GLU A 313 -8.58 26.16 24.88
N LYS A 314 -9.16 25.28 25.70
CA LYS A 314 -10.42 25.47 26.42
C LYS A 314 -10.15 25.84 27.87
#